data_AF-A0A0Q5N908-F1
#
_entry.id   AF-A0A0Q5N908-F1
#
_cell.length_a   1.000
_cell.length_b   1.000
_cell.length_c   1.000
_cell.angle_alpha   90.00
_cell.angle_beta   90.00
_cell.angle_gamma   90.00
#
_symmetry.space_group_name_H-M   'P 1'
#
loop_
_entity.id
_entity.type
_entity.pdbx_description
1 polymer ?
#
loop_
_entity_poly.entity_id
_entity_poly.type
_entity_poly.pdbx_seq_one_letter_code
_entity_poly.pdbx_strand_id
1 'polypeptide(L)'
;MLYHFPSKAGLLVAVLNERDERDIRRSHSDEKLIGIGVLDAWDETVELNARNYGLVRLAHVLTAEALGADHPASTYFRDHFDIGYDMLLASFQAGVEEGSLRGDCDYTVIARQVIAMSEGLEVQWLMSPDSLDIVRCFHEFTQYLRARITV
;
A
#
# COMPACT_ATOMS: atom_id res chain seq x y z
N MET A 1 -31.88 7.58 -9.59
CA MET A 1 -31.02 6.40 -9.34
C MET A 1 -29.91 6.83 -8.39
N LEU A 2 -30.26 7.05 -7.12
CA LEU A 2 -29.40 7.62 -6.05
C LEU A 2 -29.68 6.93 -4.69
N TYR A 3 -30.08 5.65 -4.69
CA TYR A 3 -30.49 4.99 -3.44
C TYR A 3 -29.35 4.29 -2.69
N HIS A 4 -28.21 4.02 -3.35
CA HIS A 4 -27.07 3.33 -2.73
C HIS A 4 -25.88 4.25 -2.41
N PHE A 5 -25.69 5.33 -3.17
CA PHE A 5 -24.56 6.25 -2.97
C PHE A 5 -25.01 7.71 -3.05
N PRO A 6 -24.83 8.50 -1.99
CA PRO A 6 -25.31 9.88 -1.92
C PRO A 6 -24.46 10.86 -2.76
N SER A 7 -23.28 10.44 -3.25
CA SER A 7 -22.39 11.26 -4.08
C SER A 7 -21.51 10.41 -4.98
N LYS A 8 -20.92 11.05 -6.02
CA LYS A 8 -19.89 10.42 -6.88
C LYS A 8 -18.70 9.91 -6.06
N ALA A 9 -18.24 10.70 -5.09
CA ALA A 9 -17.18 10.29 -4.17
C ALA A 9 -17.57 9.02 -3.39
N GLY A 10 -18.81 8.95 -2.87
CA GLY A 10 -19.31 7.78 -2.16
C GLY A 10 -19.39 6.52 -3.03
N LEU A 11 -19.80 6.65 -4.30
CA LEU A 11 -19.77 5.53 -5.24
C LEU A 11 -18.34 5.05 -5.49
N LEU A 12 -17.39 5.96 -5.68
CA LEU A 12 -16.02 5.58 -6.00
C LEU A 12 -15.28 5.00 -4.79
N VAL A 13 -15.56 5.48 -3.57
CA VAL A 13 -15.11 4.81 -2.33
C VAL A 13 -15.67 3.39 -2.25
N ALA A 14 -16.93 3.16 -2.60
CA ALA A 14 -17.49 1.82 -2.61
C ALA A 14 -16.83 0.90 -3.65
N VAL A 15 -16.44 1.43 -4.81
CA VAL A 15 -15.64 0.69 -5.79
C VAL A 15 -14.27 0.31 -5.23
N LEU A 16 -13.62 1.21 -4.48
CA LEU A 16 -12.34 0.93 -3.84
C LEU A 16 -12.48 -0.09 -2.71
N ASN A 17 -13.50 0.01 -1.84
CA ASN A 17 -13.80 -0.98 -0.81
C ASN A 17 -14.01 -2.39 -1.38
N GLU A 18 -14.83 -2.51 -2.44
CA GLU A 18 -15.06 -3.80 -3.10
C GLU A 18 -13.76 -4.40 -3.66
N ARG A 19 -12.84 -3.56 -4.11
CA ARG A 19 -11.51 -3.99 -4.55
C ARG A 19 -10.65 -4.43 -3.36
N ASP A 20 -10.54 -3.62 -2.31
CA ASP A 20 -9.75 -3.96 -1.13
C ASP A 20 -10.21 -5.29 -0.52
N GLU A 21 -11.53 -5.50 -0.42
CA GLU A 21 -12.08 -6.77 0.04
C GLU A 21 -11.71 -7.96 -0.86
N ARG A 22 -11.65 -7.76 -2.19
CA ARG A 22 -11.21 -8.82 -3.11
C ARG A 22 -9.73 -9.12 -2.97
N ASP A 23 -8.91 -8.10 -2.75
CA ASP A 23 -7.47 -8.25 -2.58
C ASP A 23 -7.16 -8.94 -1.24
N ILE A 24 -7.85 -8.56 -0.15
CA ILE A 24 -7.81 -9.29 1.14
C ILE A 24 -8.25 -10.75 0.96
N ARG A 25 -9.36 -11.01 0.27
CA ARG A 25 -9.82 -12.39 -0.04
C ARG A 25 -8.88 -13.15 -0.98
N ARG A 26 -7.89 -12.53 -1.61
CA ARG A 26 -6.90 -13.21 -2.46
C ARG A 26 -5.60 -13.47 -1.72
N SER A 27 -5.24 -12.62 -0.77
CA SER A 27 -4.13 -12.85 0.15
C SER A 27 -4.48 -14.02 1.08
N HIS A 28 -3.94 -15.20 0.80
CA HIS A 28 -4.30 -16.47 1.46
C HIS A 28 -3.09 -17.19 2.07
N SER A 29 -2.03 -16.48 2.45
CA SER A 29 -0.93 -17.12 3.20
C SER A 29 -0.37 -16.19 4.28
N ASP A 30 -0.91 -16.30 5.49
CA ASP A 30 -0.41 -15.63 6.70
C ASP A 30 1.08 -15.92 6.96
N GLU A 31 1.59 -17.08 6.52
CA GLU A 31 2.99 -17.47 6.66
C GLU A 31 3.97 -16.56 5.91
N LYS A 32 3.55 -15.88 4.82
CA LYS A 32 4.42 -14.96 4.07
C LYS A 32 4.55 -13.59 4.75
N LEU A 33 3.72 -13.27 5.75
CA LEU A 33 3.63 -11.94 6.34
C LEU A 33 4.45 -11.79 7.63
N ILE A 34 5.42 -12.68 7.88
CA ILE A 34 6.30 -12.57 9.06
C ILE A 34 7.64 -11.96 8.65
N GLY A 35 8.13 -11.02 9.46
CA GLY A 35 9.45 -10.40 9.29
C GLY A 35 9.62 -9.75 7.94
N ILE A 36 10.64 -10.17 7.20
CA ILE A 36 10.99 -9.58 5.91
C ILE A 36 10.01 -9.96 4.78
N GLY A 37 9.24 -11.04 4.95
CA GLY A 37 8.32 -11.54 3.92
C GLY A 37 7.18 -10.57 3.58
N VAL A 38 6.85 -9.64 4.50
CA VAL A 38 5.87 -8.58 4.23
C VAL A 38 6.26 -7.71 3.03
N LEU A 39 7.55 -7.57 2.73
CA LEU A 39 8.01 -6.84 1.55
C LEU A 39 7.69 -7.59 0.25
N ASP A 40 7.62 -8.93 0.27
CA ASP A 40 7.17 -9.71 -0.89
C ASP A 40 5.69 -9.47 -1.17
N ALA A 41 4.86 -9.43 -0.13
CA ALA A 41 3.44 -9.09 -0.26
C ALA A 41 3.24 -7.66 -0.82
N TRP A 42 4.12 -6.73 -0.45
CA TRP A 42 4.06 -5.36 -0.97
C TRP A 42 4.54 -5.26 -2.41
N ASP A 43 5.59 -6.00 -2.80
CA ASP A 43 6.01 -6.15 -4.20
C ASP A 43 4.86 -6.73 -5.05
N GLU A 44 4.19 -7.79 -4.57
CA GLU A 44 3.01 -8.39 -5.22
C GLU A 44 1.86 -7.36 -5.37
N THR A 45 1.65 -6.50 -4.37
CA THR A 45 0.65 -5.42 -4.42
C THR A 45 0.97 -4.40 -5.50
N VAL A 46 2.23 -3.97 -5.62
CA VAL A 46 2.67 -3.04 -6.67
C VAL A 46 2.54 -3.66 -8.06
N GLU A 47 2.84 -4.96 -8.23
CA GLU A 47 2.62 -5.68 -9.48
C GLU A 47 1.14 -5.70 -9.89
N LEU A 48 0.23 -5.93 -8.94
CA LEU A 48 -1.21 -5.90 -9.19
C LEU A 48 -1.68 -4.48 -9.55
N ASN A 49 -1.16 -3.45 -8.89
CA ASN A 49 -1.45 -2.05 -9.18
C ASN A 49 -1.00 -1.66 -10.59
N ALA A 50 0.21 -2.07 -10.99
CA ALA A 50 0.77 -1.81 -12.32
C ALA A 50 -0.10 -2.37 -13.46
N ARG A 51 -0.84 -3.46 -13.20
CA ARG A 51 -1.80 -4.06 -14.15
C ARG A 51 -3.13 -3.31 -14.24
N ASN A 52 -3.40 -2.37 -13.33
CA ASN A 52 -4.70 -1.71 -13.15
C ASN A 52 -4.59 -0.17 -13.11
N TYR A 53 -3.92 0.44 -14.10
CA TYR A 53 -3.70 1.89 -14.21
C TYR A 53 -4.95 2.75 -13.90
N GLY A 54 -6.10 2.40 -14.47
CA GLY A 54 -7.34 3.16 -14.29
C GLY A 54 -7.81 3.21 -12.82
N LEU A 55 -7.59 2.13 -12.07
CA LEU A 55 -7.98 2.03 -10.67
C LEU A 55 -7.01 2.76 -9.76
N VAL A 56 -5.70 2.62 -10.00
CA VAL A 56 -4.65 3.35 -9.28
C VAL A 56 -4.83 4.85 -9.47
N ARG A 57 -5.09 5.29 -10.72
CA ARG A 57 -5.39 6.68 -11.03
C ARG A 57 -6.63 7.18 -10.28
N LEU A 58 -7.69 6.37 -10.25
CA LEU A 58 -8.92 6.72 -9.54
C LEU A 58 -8.66 6.89 -8.04
N ALA A 59 -7.93 5.95 -7.42
CA ALA A 59 -7.57 6.02 -6.02
C ALA A 59 -6.79 7.31 -5.72
N HIS A 60 -5.73 7.61 -6.49
CA HIS A 60 -4.91 8.80 -6.29
C HIS A 60 -5.67 10.13 -6.45
N VAL A 61 -6.60 10.23 -7.41
CA VAL A 61 -7.47 11.40 -7.55
C VAL A 61 -8.34 11.58 -6.31
N LEU A 62 -8.95 10.50 -5.83
CA LEU A 62 -9.81 10.53 -4.66
C LEU A 62 -9.03 10.79 -3.37
N THR A 63 -7.82 10.26 -3.22
CA THR A 63 -6.94 10.57 -2.10
C THR A 63 -6.67 12.07 -2.04
N ALA A 64 -6.38 12.70 -3.19
CA ALA A 64 -6.16 14.14 -3.27
C ALA A 64 -7.44 14.96 -2.95
N GLU A 65 -8.61 14.55 -3.45
CA GLU A 65 -9.90 15.17 -3.11
C GLU A 65 -10.22 15.01 -1.60
N ALA A 66 -9.80 13.89 -1.00
CA ALA A 66 -10.05 13.54 0.39
C ALA A 66 -9.13 14.24 1.40
N LEU A 67 -8.17 15.05 0.97
CA LEU A 67 -7.30 15.83 1.86
C LEU A 67 -8.07 16.93 2.61
N GLY A 68 -9.21 17.38 2.09
CA GLY A 68 -10.13 18.26 2.82
C GLY A 68 -10.81 17.52 3.95
N ALA A 69 -10.73 18.05 5.19
CA ALA A 69 -11.23 17.38 6.40
C ALA A 69 -12.72 16.97 6.36
N ASP A 70 -13.54 17.66 5.56
CA ASP A 70 -14.98 17.41 5.43
C ASP A 70 -15.32 16.47 4.25
N HIS A 71 -14.34 15.90 3.56
CA HIS A 71 -14.60 15.05 2.40
C HIS A 71 -15.12 13.66 2.84
N PRO A 72 -16.21 13.12 2.25
CA PRO A 72 -16.77 11.84 2.64
C PRO A 72 -15.81 10.63 2.53
N ALA A 73 -14.76 10.75 1.71
CA ALA A 73 -13.75 9.71 1.53
C ALA A 73 -12.55 9.79 2.50
N SER A 74 -12.42 10.86 3.31
CA SER A 74 -11.25 11.06 4.17
C SER A 74 -11.07 9.94 5.20
N THR A 75 -12.17 9.42 5.76
CA THR A 75 -12.11 8.28 6.68
C THR A 75 -11.60 7.03 5.98
N TYR A 76 -12.12 6.70 4.80
CA TYR A 76 -11.69 5.54 4.03
C TYR A 76 -10.18 5.55 3.77
N PHE A 77 -9.62 6.67 3.29
CA PHE A 77 -8.18 6.73 3.00
C PHE A 77 -7.31 6.72 4.25
N ARG A 78 -7.78 7.31 5.36
CA ARG A 78 -7.07 7.20 6.65
C ARG A 78 -7.00 5.74 7.10
N ASP A 79 -8.14 5.06 7.10
CA ASP A 79 -8.22 3.66 7.51
C ASP A 79 -7.36 2.78 6.57
N HIS A 80 -7.38 3.04 5.27
CA HIS A 80 -6.55 2.33 4.29
C HIS A 80 -5.05 2.47 4.59
N PHE A 81 -4.56 3.69 4.87
CA PHE A 81 -3.16 3.89 5.24
C PHE A 81 -2.81 3.28 6.60
N ASP A 82 -3.71 3.39 7.59
CA ASP A 82 -3.49 2.83 8.92
C ASP A 82 -3.42 1.29 8.88
N ILE A 83 -4.28 0.63 8.09
CA ILE A 83 -4.24 -0.84 7.88
C ILE A 83 -2.89 -1.26 7.29
N GLY A 84 -2.42 -0.58 6.23
CA GLY A 84 -1.15 -0.89 5.60
C GLY A 84 0.04 -0.68 6.55
N TYR A 85 0.01 0.39 7.33
CA TYR A 85 1.03 0.71 8.33
C TYR A 85 1.07 -0.33 9.45
N ASP A 86 -0.09 -0.69 10.02
CA ASP A 86 -0.20 -1.63 11.13
C ASP A 86 0.25 -3.03 10.70
N MET A 87 -0.09 -3.45 9.47
CA MET A 87 0.37 -4.72 8.90
C MET A 87 1.91 -4.76 8.80
N LEU A 88 2.52 -3.75 8.18
CA LEU A 88 3.98 -3.67 8.06
C LEU A 88 4.66 -3.68 9.43
N LEU A 89 4.14 -2.90 10.38
CA LEU A 89 4.71 -2.79 11.71
C LEU A 89 4.63 -4.11 12.47
N ALA A 90 3.48 -4.78 12.45
CA ALA A 90 3.29 -6.07 13.09
C ALA A 90 4.26 -7.13 12.52
N SER A 91 4.40 -7.19 11.19
CA SER A 91 5.33 -8.09 10.51
C SER A 91 6.78 -7.83 10.92
N PHE A 92 7.22 -6.58 10.91
CA PHE A 92 8.58 -6.23 11.31
C PHE A 92 8.86 -6.54 12.78
N GLN A 93 7.90 -6.28 13.68
CA GLN A 93 8.03 -6.64 15.09
C GLN A 93 8.22 -8.14 15.28
N ALA A 94 7.42 -8.97 14.60
CA ALA A 94 7.58 -10.42 14.63
C ALA A 94 8.97 -10.86 14.11
N GLY A 95 9.48 -10.21 13.06
CA GLY A 95 10.83 -10.45 12.53
C GLY A 95 11.96 -10.12 13.51
N VAL A 96 11.79 -9.08 14.33
CA VAL A 96 12.74 -8.74 15.39
C VAL A 96 12.68 -9.77 16.52
N GLU A 97 11.48 -10.19 16.91
CA GLU A 97 11.26 -11.19 17.97
C GLU A 97 11.86 -12.56 17.63
N GLU A 98 11.79 -12.98 16.36
CA GLU A 98 12.40 -14.23 15.88
C GLU A 98 13.90 -14.11 15.57
N GLY A 99 14.45 -12.89 15.61
CA GLY A 99 15.86 -12.62 15.32
C GLY A 99 16.24 -12.65 13.83
N SER A 100 15.27 -12.58 12.92
CA SER A 100 15.52 -12.47 11.46
C SER A 100 15.79 -11.02 11.02
N LEU A 101 15.28 -10.05 11.79
CA LEU A 101 15.47 -8.63 11.56
C LEU A 101 16.29 -7.98 12.68
N ARG A 102 17.04 -6.94 12.32
CA ARG A 102 17.88 -6.19 13.24
C ARG A 102 17.05 -5.43 14.27
N GLY A 103 17.41 -5.56 15.55
CA GLY A 103 16.72 -4.86 16.65
C GLY A 103 17.06 -3.38 16.81
N ASP A 104 18.03 -2.84 16.06
CA ASP A 104 18.49 -1.44 16.16
C ASP A 104 17.85 -0.49 15.13
N CYS A 105 16.87 -0.97 14.36
CA CYS A 105 16.16 -0.20 13.34
C CYS A 105 14.84 0.40 13.88
N ASP A 106 14.48 1.58 13.37
CA ASP A 106 13.16 2.20 13.65
C ASP A 106 12.12 1.74 12.61
N TYR A 107 11.39 0.68 12.93
CA TYR A 107 10.38 0.10 12.05
C TYR A 107 9.13 0.97 11.87
N THR A 108 8.87 1.92 12.78
CA THR A 108 7.76 2.87 12.61
C THR A 108 8.05 3.87 11.49
N VAL A 109 9.33 4.19 11.28
CA VAL A 109 9.80 5.02 10.16
C VAL A 109 9.90 4.20 8.89
N ILE A 110 10.45 2.97 8.96
CA ILE A 110 10.60 2.10 7.79
C ILE A 110 9.24 1.76 7.17
N ALA A 111 8.21 1.43 7.97
CA ALA A 111 6.86 1.16 7.46
C ALA A 111 6.31 2.36 6.67
N ARG A 112 6.47 3.59 7.19
CA ARG A 112 6.07 4.80 6.47
C ARG A 112 6.86 5.02 5.18
N GLN A 113 8.15 4.68 5.16
CA GLN A 113 8.98 4.78 3.96
C GLN A 113 8.52 3.81 2.87
N VAL A 114 8.12 2.59 3.24
CA VAL A 114 7.58 1.61 2.29
C VAL A 114 6.32 2.14 1.61
N ILE A 115 5.35 2.62 2.42
CA ILE A 115 4.11 3.21 1.91
C ILE A 115 4.41 4.42 1.03
N ALA A 116 5.23 5.35 1.52
CA ALA A 116 5.55 6.58 0.80
C ALA A 116 6.29 6.32 -0.53
N MET A 117 7.16 5.30 -0.58
CA MET A 117 7.85 4.92 -1.81
C MET A 117 6.86 4.38 -2.84
N SER A 118 5.93 3.51 -2.43
CA SER A 118 4.88 2.99 -3.32
C SER A 118 4.04 4.12 -3.90
N GLU A 119 3.43 4.95 -3.05
CA GLU A 119 2.58 6.06 -3.47
C GLU A 119 3.33 7.07 -4.36
N GLY A 120 4.58 7.40 -3.99
CA GLY A 120 5.40 8.33 -4.76
C GLY A 120 5.78 7.80 -6.14
N LEU A 121 6.03 6.50 -6.28
CA LEU A 121 6.29 5.87 -7.57
C LEU A 121 5.00 5.73 -8.39
N GLU A 122 3.86 5.44 -7.76
CA GLU A 122 2.55 5.39 -8.42
C GLU A 122 2.19 6.75 -9.04
N VAL A 123 2.35 7.87 -8.32
CA VAL A 123 2.15 9.21 -8.89
C VAL A 123 3.03 9.46 -10.11
N GLN A 124 4.32 9.13 -10.03
CA GLN A 124 5.25 9.35 -11.14
C GLN A 124 4.91 8.47 -12.35
N TRP A 125 4.59 7.20 -12.10
CA TRP A 125 4.15 6.25 -13.12
C TRP A 125 2.86 6.70 -13.79
N LEU A 126 1.89 7.18 -13.01
CA LEU A 126 0.63 7.71 -13.54
C LEU A 126 0.85 8.88 -14.52
N MET A 127 1.86 9.71 -14.27
CA MET A 127 2.23 10.85 -15.13
C MET A 127 3.03 10.44 -16.38
N SER A 128 3.74 9.32 -16.35
CA SER A 128 4.63 8.88 -17.44
C SER A 128 4.76 7.35 -17.50
N PRO A 129 3.67 6.63 -17.82
CA PRO A 129 3.61 5.16 -17.68
C PRO A 129 4.58 4.42 -18.61
N ASP A 130 4.92 5.01 -19.76
CA ASP A 130 5.87 4.42 -20.71
C ASP A 130 7.35 4.66 -20.34
N SER A 131 7.61 5.55 -19.37
CA SER A 131 8.97 5.97 -18.99
C SER A 131 9.42 5.44 -17.63
N LEU A 132 8.51 4.86 -16.84
CA LEU A 132 8.80 4.36 -15.50
C LEU A 132 8.28 2.93 -15.34
N ASP A 133 9.18 2.00 -15.11
CA ASP A 133 8.85 0.65 -14.65
C ASP A 133 8.69 0.67 -13.12
N ILE A 134 7.45 0.91 -12.68
CA ILE A 134 7.12 1.01 -11.25
C ILE A 134 7.49 -0.26 -10.47
N VAL A 135 7.24 -1.44 -11.07
CA VAL A 135 7.49 -2.73 -10.42
C VAL A 135 8.98 -2.87 -10.16
N ARG A 136 9.80 -2.61 -11.18
CA ARG A 136 11.27 -2.65 -11.01
C ARG A 136 11.75 -1.62 -9.99
N CYS A 137 11.28 -0.38 -10.07
CA CYS A 137 11.72 0.67 -9.15
C CYS A 137 11.40 0.35 -7.68
N PHE A 138 10.19 -0.16 -7.43
CA PHE A 138 9.80 -0.53 -6.08
C PHE A 138 10.57 -1.77 -5.59
N HIS A 139 10.75 -2.78 -6.45
CA HIS A 139 11.52 -3.97 -6.12
C HIS A 139 12.98 -3.64 -5.76
N GLU A 140 13.65 -2.75 -6.49
CA GLU A 140 15.01 -2.31 -6.16
C GLU A 140 15.07 -1.62 -4.77
N PHE A 141 14.04 -0.85 -4.44
CA PHE A 141 13.90 -0.26 -3.10
C PHE A 141 13.70 -1.31 -2.01
N THR A 142 12.84 -2.32 -2.23
CA THR A 142 12.65 -3.40 -1.24
C THR A 142 13.91 -4.24 -1.08
N GLN A 143 14.67 -4.51 -2.15
CA GLN A 143 15.99 -5.16 -2.07
C GLN A 143 16.99 -4.36 -1.23
N TYR A 144 17.05 -3.03 -1.42
CA TYR A 144 17.88 -2.16 -0.58
C TYR A 144 17.46 -2.22 0.90
N LEU A 145 16.15 -2.20 1.18
CA LEU A 145 15.66 -2.33 2.55
C LEU A 145 16.03 -3.68 3.16
N ARG A 146 15.86 -4.79 2.43
CA ARG A 146 16.24 -6.15 2.88
C ARG A 146 17.69 -6.17 3.34
N ALA A 147 18.61 -5.73 2.48
CA ALA A 147 20.04 -5.68 2.80
C ALA A 147 20.37 -4.80 4.03
N ARG A 148 19.53 -3.81 4.34
CA ARG A 148 19.74 -2.90 5.46
C ARG A 148 19.23 -3.45 6.80
N ILE A 149 18.13 -4.22 6.80
CA ILE A 149 17.35 -4.52 8.01
C ILE A 149 17.40 -5.99 8.45
N THR A 150 17.85 -6.91 7.60
CA THR A 150 18.06 -8.32 8.00
C THR A 150 19.33 -8.51 8.81
N VAL A 151 19.37 -9.53 9.67
CA VAL A 151 20.54 -9.94 10.48
C VAL A 151 21.60 -10.65 9.64
#